data_AF-A0A937PQ44-F1
#
_entry.id   AF-A0A937PQ44-F1
#
_cell.length_a   1.000
_cell.length_b   1.000
_cell.length_c   1.000
_cell.angle_alpha   90.00
_cell.angle_beta   90.00
_cell.angle_gamma   90.00
#
_symmetry.space_group_name_H-M   'P 1'
#
loop_
_entity.id
_entity.type
_entity.pdbx_description
1 polymer ?
#
loop_
_entity_poly.entity_id
_entity_poly.type
_entity_poly.pdbx_seq_one_letter_code
_entity_poly.pdbx_strand_id
1 'polypeptide(L)'
;MCSSEEKDRSLALGRPAGLHRGMRFADEAAFTLVSGHLGELNDPDKGHWKLIKENPSRSVHRGTISGQKVYVKHFHSRGFFRRLGRAMGISRAMREMNLSQYLNSRGVPTPPVLAARCSGGVEWLATCAVAPAEPADQWHEAMVQRGDEDSLRAVRRATIALGRMVGRMHAAGVLHWDLHCGNVLVRGGAADGKLVLIDFHRGRRHRLSRRVMAANLAQLLHDRYDFTTRSDRLRFLKEYLAASGAAGTLRGWQIMVEDFARRHGRRYRSQRDRRIMGNNRYFRQIRVSGGWRGHVVLASKRKMAGSRAAEVQLAAEGWRRLLSRPESLAEPGEGQYTVLKDARSGLVVRRRIMIGPHRLEVFVKRPRRKHFWKIIVDCFRPSRPIR
;
A
#
# COMPACT_ATOMS: atom_id res chain seq x y z
N MET A 1 46.31 -13.97 27.61
CA MET A 1 46.57 -15.37 27.24
C MET A 1 45.35 -16.19 27.62
N CYS A 2 44.86 -16.98 26.67
CA CYS A 2 43.74 -17.94 26.72
C CYS A 2 42.35 -17.44 27.14
N SER A 3 41.47 -17.29 26.13
CA SER A 3 40.05 -17.69 26.14
C SER A 3 39.16 -16.70 25.39
N SER A 4 39.26 -16.70 24.06
CA SER A 4 38.26 -16.09 23.17
C SER A 4 38.13 -16.80 21.82
N GLU A 5 39.05 -17.69 21.46
CA GLU A 5 39.07 -18.39 20.16
C GLU A 5 38.39 -19.78 20.18
N GLU A 6 38.02 -20.32 21.34
CA GLU A 6 37.45 -21.67 21.44
C GLU A 6 35.92 -21.74 21.32
N LYS A 7 35.21 -20.62 21.44
CA LYS A 7 33.74 -20.59 21.25
C LYS A 7 33.31 -20.49 19.78
N ASP A 8 34.23 -20.19 18.86
CA ASP A 8 33.91 -19.98 17.44
C ASP A 8 34.20 -21.23 16.57
N ARG A 9 34.69 -22.33 17.17
CA ARG A 9 35.07 -23.56 16.44
C ARG A 9 34.14 -24.77 16.62
N SER A 10 33.11 -24.72 17.47
CA SER A 10 32.23 -25.89 17.69
C SER A 10 30.95 -25.93 16.83
N LEU A 11 30.72 -24.98 15.92
CA LEU A 11 29.53 -24.90 15.06
C LEU A 11 29.74 -25.38 13.61
N ALA A 12 30.88 -26.01 13.33
CA ALA A 12 31.24 -26.55 12.03
C ALA A 12 31.05 -28.08 11.99
N LEU A 13 29.82 -28.56 12.12
CA LEU A 13 29.48 -29.96 11.81
C LEU A 13 28.42 -29.99 10.70
N GLY A 14 28.81 -30.53 9.54
CA GLY A 14 27.91 -31.16 8.57
C GLY A 14 27.01 -30.26 7.69
N ARG A 15 27.45 -29.08 7.23
CA ARG A 15 26.66 -28.26 6.30
C ARG A 15 26.97 -28.62 4.83
N PRO A 16 26.01 -29.08 4.01
CA PRO A 16 26.24 -29.27 2.57
C PRO A 16 26.55 -27.91 1.92
N ALA A 17 27.78 -27.76 1.42
CA ALA A 17 28.41 -26.47 1.11
C ALA A 17 27.76 -25.65 -0.03
N GLY A 18 26.82 -26.22 -0.79
CA GLY A 18 26.18 -25.56 -1.94
C GLY A 18 24.83 -24.87 -1.65
N LEU A 19 23.94 -25.49 -0.86
CA LEU A 19 22.55 -25.01 -0.74
C LEU A 19 22.41 -23.75 0.13
N HIS A 20 23.33 -23.55 1.08
CA HIS A 20 23.26 -22.48 2.07
C HIS A 20 23.99 -21.19 1.68
N ARG A 21 24.67 -21.15 0.53
CA ARG A 21 25.44 -19.97 0.11
C ARG A 21 24.52 -18.76 -0.11
N GLY A 22 24.80 -17.66 0.61
CA GLY A 22 23.99 -16.43 0.58
C GLY A 22 22.66 -16.53 1.32
N MET A 23 22.53 -17.48 2.25
CA MET A 23 21.37 -17.66 3.12
C MET A 23 21.72 -17.38 4.58
N ARG A 24 20.77 -16.80 5.31
CA ARG A 24 20.88 -16.54 6.75
C ARG A 24 19.61 -17.02 7.44
N PHE A 25 19.76 -17.79 8.51
CA PHE A 25 18.69 -18.21 9.39
C PHE A 25 18.64 -17.29 10.61
N ALA A 26 17.45 -17.12 11.19
CA ALA A 26 17.28 -16.24 12.35
C ALA A 26 17.94 -16.82 13.60
N ASP A 27 17.79 -18.13 13.81
CA ASP A 27 18.31 -18.94 14.90
C ASP A 27 18.31 -20.43 14.50
N GLU A 28 18.71 -21.31 15.43
CA GLU A 28 18.77 -22.76 15.21
C GLU A 28 17.39 -23.40 15.00
N ALA A 29 16.37 -22.96 15.74
CA ALA A 29 15.01 -23.45 15.58
C ALA A 29 14.46 -23.14 14.18
N ALA A 30 14.75 -21.95 13.66
CA ALA A 30 14.40 -21.56 12.30
C ALA A 30 15.16 -22.40 11.25
N PHE A 31 16.43 -22.72 11.49
CA PHE A 31 17.19 -23.63 10.63
C PHE A 31 16.56 -25.01 10.56
N THR A 32 16.26 -25.61 11.71
CA THR A 32 15.61 -26.93 11.80
C THR A 32 14.27 -26.93 11.08
N LEU A 33 13.47 -25.88 11.26
CA LEU A 33 12.16 -25.77 10.63
C LEU A 33 12.21 -25.69 9.08
N VAL A 34 13.16 -24.93 8.52
CA VAL A 34 13.11 -24.56 7.09
C VAL A 34 14.18 -25.19 6.20
N SER A 35 15.22 -25.81 6.78
CA SER A 35 16.36 -26.38 6.02
C SER A 35 15.95 -27.51 5.05
N GLY A 36 14.97 -28.34 5.42
CA GLY A 36 14.40 -29.39 4.54
C GLY A 36 13.50 -28.86 3.42
N HIS A 37 13.06 -27.60 3.48
CA HIS A 37 12.07 -27.02 2.57
C HIS A 37 12.64 -25.94 1.64
N LEU A 38 13.97 -25.85 1.53
CA LEU A 38 14.64 -24.78 0.77
C LEU A 38 14.31 -24.79 -0.73
N GLY A 39 14.05 -25.98 -1.31
CA GLY A 39 13.61 -26.11 -2.70
C GLY A 39 12.29 -25.36 -2.93
N GLU A 40 11.28 -25.64 -2.12
CA GLU A 40 9.97 -24.98 -2.17
C GLU A 40 10.03 -23.49 -1.84
N LEU A 41 10.92 -23.08 -0.91
CA LEU A 41 11.11 -21.66 -0.58
C LEU A 41 11.77 -20.88 -1.73
N ASN A 42 12.66 -21.51 -2.50
CA ASN A 42 13.31 -20.91 -3.67
C ASN A 42 12.37 -20.79 -4.87
N ASP A 43 11.44 -21.73 -5.02
CA ASP A 43 10.50 -21.79 -6.13
C ASP A 43 9.08 -22.14 -5.62
N PRO A 44 8.37 -21.15 -5.06
CA PRO A 44 7.07 -21.38 -4.42
C PRO A 44 5.99 -21.82 -5.42
N ASP A 45 6.17 -21.54 -6.72
CA ASP A 45 5.23 -21.96 -7.76
C ASP A 45 5.22 -23.49 -7.97
N LYS A 46 6.28 -24.18 -7.52
CA LYS A 46 6.38 -25.65 -7.56
C LYS A 46 5.86 -26.34 -6.29
N GLY A 47 5.43 -25.59 -5.27
CA GLY A 47 4.95 -26.14 -4.00
C GLY A 47 3.49 -25.81 -3.69
N HIS A 48 3.01 -26.22 -2.52
CA HIS A 48 1.66 -25.94 -2.03
C HIS A 48 1.50 -24.52 -1.47
N TRP A 49 2.04 -23.52 -2.17
CA TRP A 49 2.06 -22.13 -1.72
C TRP A 49 0.92 -21.33 -2.37
N LYS A 50 0.12 -20.65 -1.55
CA LYS A 50 -0.91 -19.73 -2.03
C LYS A 50 -0.32 -18.35 -2.27
N LEU A 51 -0.39 -17.86 -3.51
CA LEU A 51 -0.05 -16.46 -3.84
C LEU A 51 -1.05 -15.50 -3.16
N ILE A 52 -0.52 -14.60 -2.33
CA ILE A 52 -1.32 -13.59 -1.59
C ILE A 52 -1.24 -12.22 -2.27
N LYS A 53 -0.06 -11.86 -2.78
CA LYS A 53 0.16 -10.54 -3.40
C LYS A 53 1.26 -10.62 -4.42
N GLU A 54 1.03 -10.07 -5.61
CA GLU A 54 2.04 -9.94 -6.64
C GLU A 54 2.12 -8.49 -7.14
N ASN A 55 3.34 -8.01 -7.34
CA ASN A 55 3.62 -6.80 -8.10
C ASN A 55 4.96 -6.94 -8.83
N PRO A 56 5.30 -6.02 -9.75
CA PRO A 56 6.53 -6.12 -10.55
C PRO A 56 7.84 -6.19 -9.75
N SER A 57 7.82 -5.84 -8.47
CA SER A 57 9.00 -5.82 -7.59
C SER A 57 9.03 -6.92 -6.53
N ARG A 58 7.90 -7.59 -6.26
CA ARG A 58 7.81 -8.68 -5.28
C ARG A 58 6.55 -9.54 -5.45
N SER A 59 6.66 -10.80 -5.10
CA SER A 59 5.52 -11.69 -4.80
C SER A 59 5.55 -12.11 -3.33
N VAL A 60 4.38 -12.37 -2.76
CA VAL A 60 4.21 -12.82 -1.37
C VAL A 60 3.34 -14.07 -1.40
N HIS A 61 3.90 -15.17 -0.90
CA HIS A 61 3.27 -16.47 -0.83
C HIS A 61 3.00 -16.86 0.62
N ARG A 62 1.98 -17.68 0.84
CA ARG A 62 1.63 -18.25 2.14
C ARG A 62 1.53 -19.77 2.02
N GLY A 63 2.18 -20.47 2.92
CA GLY A 63 2.19 -21.93 2.99
C GLY A 63 2.28 -22.41 4.43
N THR A 64 2.44 -23.71 4.60
CA THR A 64 2.61 -24.36 5.89
C THR A 64 3.84 -25.27 5.82
N ILE A 65 4.74 -25.14 6.78
CA ILE A 65 5.92 -26.00 6.94
C ILE A 65 5.80 -26.64 8.31
N SER A 66 5.73 -27.97 8.37
CA SER A 66 5.61 -28.73 9.64
C SER A 66 4.54 -28.17 10.59
N GLY A 67 3.36 -27.85 10.07
CA GLY A 67 2.24 -27.25 10.82
C GLY A 67 2.35 -25.74 11.08
N GLN A 68 3.53 -25.14 10.94
CA GLN A 68 3.74 -23.70 11.08
C GLN A 68 3.34 -22.96 9.80
N LYS A 69 2.41 -22.01 9.92
CA LYS A 69 2.06 -21.11 8.81
C LYS A 69 3.22 -20.14 8.53
N VAL A 70 3.65 -20.05 7.28
CA VAL A 70 4.81 -19.26 6.83
C VAL A 70 4.40 -18.32 5.70
N TYR A 71 4.96 -17.12 5.70
CA TYR A 71 4.94 -16.20 4.56
C TYR A 71 6.32 -16.09 3.93
N VAL A 72 6.37 -16.14 2.61
CA VAL A 72 7.61 -16.00 1.83
C VAL A 72 7.47 -14.81 0.89
N LYS A 73 8.29 -13.79 1.08
CA LYS A 73 8.35 -12.61 0.22
C LYS A 73 9.51 -12.77 -0.76
N HIS A 74 9.21 -12.98 -2.03
CA HIS A 74 10.18 -13.02 -3.12
C HIS A 74 10.40 -11.63 -3.72
N PHE A 75 11.64 -11.25 -3.95
CA PHE A 75 12.03 -9.93 -4.46
C PHE A 75 12.51 -10.00 -5.92
N HIS A 76 11.69 -9.42 -6.81
CA HIS A 76 11.96 -9.38 -8.24
C HIS A 76 12.77 -8.11 -8.57
N SER A 77 14.03 -8.25 -8.98
CA SER A 77 14.76 -7.11 -9.57
C SER A 77 14.81 -7.22 -11.08
N ARG A 78 14.01 -6.39 -11.74
CA ARG A 78 13.97 -6.28 -13.21
C ARG A 78 14.99 -5.29 -13.80
N GLY A 79 15.69 -4.50 -12.97
CA GLY A 79 16.62 -3.46 -13.44
C GLY A 79 18.10 -3.85 -13.30
N PHE A 80 18.89 -3.56 -14.33
CA PHE A 80 20.34 -3.83 -14.40
C PHE A 80 21.11 -3.33 -13.15
N PHE A 81 20.96 -2.06 -12.77
CA PHE A 81 21.59 -1.51 -11.57
C PHE A 81 21.19 -2.21 -10.26
N ARG A 82 19.99 -2.79 -10.19
CA ARG A 82 19.57 -3.58 -9.02
C ARG A 82 20.17 -4.97 -9.03
N ARG A 83 20.38 -5.57 -10.20
CA ARG A 83 21.14 -6.83 -10.33
C ARG A 83 22.59 -6.62 -9.90
N LEU A 84 23.21 -5.52 -10.30
CA LEU A 84 24.57 -5.14 -9.88
C LEU A 84 24.64 -4.85 -8.37
N GLY A 85 23.67 -4.10 -7.82
CA GLY A 85 23.58 -3.89 -6.37
C GLY A 85 23.42 -5.19 -5.58
N ARG A 86 22.71 -6.21 -6.12
CA ARG A 86 22.61 -7.55 -5.51
C ARG A 86 23.92 -8.31 -5.58
N ALA A 87 24.66 -8.20 -6.69
CA ALA A 87 26.01 -8.77 -6.80
C ALA A 87 26.99 -8.12 -5.79
N MET A 88 26.78 -6.85 -5.45
CA MET A 88 27.52 -6.13 -4.40
C MET A 88 26.95 -6.30 -2.98
N GLY A 89 26.10 -7.30 -2.72
CA GLY A 89 25.61 -7.63 -1.37
C GLY A 89 24.47 -6.74 -0.83
N ILE A 90 23.86 -5.87 -1.65
CA ILE A 90 22.77 -4.97 -1.23
C ILE A 90 21.42 -5.70 -1.25
N SER A 91 21.28 -6.74 -0.41
CA SER A 91 20.06 -7.57 -0.30
C SER A 91 18.93 -6.85 0.44
N ARG A 92 17.73 -6.78 -0.15
CA ARG A 92 16.48 -6.34 0.49
C ARG A 92 16.01 -7.34 1.53
N ALA A 93 16.10 -8.63 1.22
CA ALA A 93 15.69 -9.68 2.14
C ALA A 93 16.52 -9.66 3.43
N MET A 94 17.85 -9.57 3.32
CA MET A 94 18.74 -9.47 4.48
C MET A 94 18.57 -8.15 5.24
N ARG A 95 18.35 -7.03 4.53
CA ARG A 95 18.05 -5.75 5.18
C ARG A 95 16.75 -5.78 5.98
N GLU A 96 15.69 -6.36 5.40
CA GLU A 96 14.40 -6.49 6.08
C GLU A 96 14.51 -7.45 7.29
N MET A 97 15.22 -8.57 7.15
CA MET A 97 15.54 -9.47 8.26
C MET A 97 16.27 -8.75 9.40
N ASN A 98 17.37 -8.07 9.10
CA ASN A 98 18.17 -7.34 10.08
C ASN A 98 17.34 -6.26 10.80
N LEU A 99 16.51 -5.53 10.05
CA LEU A 99 15.68 -4.48 10.61
C LEU A 99 14.55 -5.04 11.48
N SER A 100 13.96 -6.17 11.09
CA SER A 100 12.92 -6.85 11.87
C SER A 100 13.48 -7.36 13.21
N GLN A 101 14.64 -8.03 13.18
CA GLN A 101 15.32 -8.49 14.40
C GLN A 101 15.73 -7.32 15.30
N TYR A 102 16.23 -6.23 14.72
CA TYR A 102 16.57 -5.01 15.45
C TYR A 102 15.36 -4.34 16.10
N LEU A 103 14.21 -4.29 15.42
CA LEU A 103 12.99 -3.72 15.97
C LEU A 103 12.44 -4.59 17.11
N ASN A 104 12.43 -5.92 16.94
CA ASN A 104 12.04 -6.85 18.00
C ASN A 104 12.91 -6.66 19.25
N SER A 105 14.24 -6.54 19.11
CA SER A 105 15.14 -6.29 20.25
C SER A 105 14.96 -4.92 20.90
N ARG A 106 14.25 -3.99 20.26
CA ARG A 106 13.84 -2.68 20.80
C ARG A 106 12.38 -2.65 21.25
N GLY A 107 11.74 -3.81 21.39
CA GLY A 107 10.37 -3.94 21.89
C GLY A 107 9.30 -3.46 20.90
N VAL A 108 9.62 -3.42 19.60
CA VAL A 108 8.66 -3.16 18.51
C VAL A 108 8.31 -4.51 17.88
N PRO A 109 7.11 -5.07 18.11
CA PRO A 109 6.77 -6.40 17.62
C PRO A 109 6.72 -6.43 16.09
N THR A 110 7.43 -7.41 15.51
CA THR A 110 7.43 -7.74 14.08
C THR A 110 7.22 -9.25 13.90
N PRO A 111 6.78 -9.74 12.74
CA PRO A 111 6.65 -11.17 12.50
C PRO A 111 7.99 -11.88 12.74
N PRO A 112 8.01 -13.04 13.44
CA PRO A 112 9.23 -13.80 13.62
C PRO A 112 9.86 -14.13 12.27
N VAL A 113 11.11 -13.71 12.07
CA VAL A 113 11.86 -14.04 10.86
C VAL A 113 12.38 -15.46 10.99
N LEU A 114 12.31 -16.22 9.90
CA LEU A 114 12.85 -17.58 9.84
C LEU A 114 14.19 -17.58 9.10
N ALA A 115 14.18 -17.11 7.86
CA ALA A 115 15.37 -17.08 7.03
C ALA A 115 15.28 -16.02 5.93
N ALA A 116 16.43 -15.60 5.42
CA ALA A 116 16.55 -14.75 4.25
C ALA A 116 17.60 -15.32 3.29
N ARG A 117 17.34 -15.23 1.99
CA ARG A 117 18.27 -15.64 0.94
C ARG A 117 18.53 -14.49 -0.03
N CYS A 118 19.77 -14.39 -0.51
CA CYS A 118 20.16 -13.58 -1.66
C CYS A 118 21.34 -14.25 -2.37
N SER A 119 21.05 -15.12 -3.34
CA SER A 119 22.07 -15.88 -4.09
C SER A 119 21.48 -16.46 -5.38
N GLY A 120 22.31 -16.57 -6.43
CA GLY A 120 21.91 -17.23 -7.69
C GLY A 120 20.69 -16.59 -8.38
N GLY A 121 20.53 -15.27 -8.30
CA GLY A 121 19.37 -14.55 -8.86
C GLY A 121 18.10 -14.63 -8.02
N VAL A 122 18.06 -15.49 -7.00
CA VAL A 122 16.95 -15.69 -6.06
C VAL A 122 17.14 -14.81 -4.83
N GLU A 123 16.08 -14.13 -4.42
CA GLU A 123 16.08 -13.30 -3.22
C GLU A 123 14.72 -13.36 -2.53
N TRP A 124 14.69 -13.85 -1.29
CA TRP A 124 13.46 -13.96 -0.51
C TRP A 124 13.66 -13.83 0.99
N LEU A 125 12.59 -13.48 1.70
CA LEU A 125 12.50 -13.46 3.17
C LEU A 125 11.33 -14.36 3.60
N ALA A 126 11.59 -15.30 4.50
CA ALA A 126 10.60 -16.16 5.14
C ALA A 126 10.34 -15.70 6.58
N THR A 127 9.06 -15.61 6.95
CA THR A 127 8.61 -15.22 8.30
C THR A 127 7.46 -16.10 8.76
N CYS A 128 7.34 -16.36 10.06
CA CYS A 128 6.15 -16.98 10.62
C CYS A 128 4.92 -16.09 10.40
N ALA A 129 3.78 -16.71 10.15
CA ALA A 129 2.50 -16.02 10.18
C ALA A 129 2.17 -15.60 11.63
N VAL A 130 1.71 -14.36 11.78
CA VAL A 130 1.06 -13.92 13.02
C VAL A 130 -0.39 -14.34 12.92
N ALA A 131 -0.83 -15.31 13.74
CA ALA A 131 -2.19 -15.81 13.74
C ALA A 131 -2.69 -16.09 15.18
N PRO A 132 -3.99 -15.88 15.47
CA PRO A 132 -4.95 -15.15 14.64
C PRO A 132 -4.60 -13.65 14.58
N ALA A 133 -4.63 -13.07 13.38
CA ALA A 133 -4.42 -11.63 13.20
C ALA A 133 -5.10 -11.10 11.94
N GLU A 134 -5.46 -9.82 11.98
CA GLU A 134 -6.08 -9.10 10.87
C GLU A 134 -5.47 -7.69 10.71
N PRO A 135 -5.50 -7.09 9.50
CA PRO A 135 -5.04 -5.72 9.29
C PRO A 135 -5.81 -4.71 10.15
N ALA A 136 -5.09 -3.78 10.79
CA ALA A 136 -5.66 -2.84 11.74
C ALA A 136 -6.62 -1.83 11.11
N ASP A 137 -6.50 -1.56 9.80
CA ASP A 137 -7.44 -0.72 9.07
C ASP A 137 -8.83 -1.38 8.95
N GLN A 138 -8.88 -2.67 8.59
CA GLN A 138 -10.10 -3.47 8.51
C GLN A 138 -10.72 -3.70 9.88
N TRP A 139 -9.89 -4.10 10.85
CA TRP A 139 -10.33 -4.29 12.24
C TRP A 139 -10.93 -3.01 12.82
N HIS A 140 -10.26 -1.87 12.66
CA HIS A 140 -10.75 -0.60 13.19
C HIS A 140 -12.07 -0.18 12.53
N GLU A 141 -12.23 -0.40 11.24
CA GLU A 141 -13.49 -0.11 10.55
C GLU A 141 -14.63 -0.98 11.09
N ALA A 142 -14.38 -2.29 11.27
CA ALA A 142 -15.36 -3.20 11.86
C ALA A 142 -15.75 -2.80 13.30
N MET A 143 -14.79 -2.42 14.14
CA MET A 143 -15.07 -1.97 15.52
C MET A 143 -15.88 -0.67 15.54
N VAL A 144 -15.53 0.31 14.70
CA VAL A 144 -16.28 1.58 14.62
C VAL A 144 -17.70 1.35 14.12
N GLN A 145 -17.89 0.44 13.15
CA GLN A 145 -19.22 0.11 12.64
C GLN A 145 -20.12 -0.58 13.68
N ARG A 146 -19.54 -1.41 14.57
CA ARG A 146 -20.28 -2.01 15.68
C ARG A 146 -20.72 -0.97 16.71
N GLY A 147 -19.82 -0.06 17.06
CA GLY A 147 -20.13 1.10 17.92
C GLY A 147 -20.45 0.80 19.38
N ASP A 148 -20.46 -0.47 19.80
CA ASP A 148 -20.67 -0.87 21.18
C ASP A 148 -19.48 -0.49 22.10
N GLU A 149 -19.73 -0.47 23.41
CA GLU A 149 -18.72 -0.04 24.39
C GLU A 149 -17.44 -0.88 24.36
N ASP A 150 -17.54 -2.18 24.12
CA ASP A 150 -16.37 -3.08 24.05
C ASP A 150 -15.52 -2.78 22.83
N SER A 151 -16.15 -2.55 21.69
CA SER A 151 -15.50 -2.12 20.45
C SER A 151 -14.77 -0.79 20.64
N LEU A 152 -15.40 0.20 21.28
CA LEU A 152 -14.78 1.50 21.57
C LEU A 152 -13.61 1.37 22.56
N ARG A 153 -13.75 0.55 23.61
CA ARG A 153 -12.67 0.25 24.56
C ARG A 153 -11.48 -0.41 23.87
N ALA A 154 -11.75 -1.34 22.94
CA ALA A 154 -10.73 -2.00 22.16
C ALA A 154 -9.98 -1.04 21.24
N VAL A 155 -10.69 -0.18 20.50
CA VAL A 155 -10.08 0.86 19.66
C VAL A 155 -9.19 1.78 20.49
N ARG A 156 -9.63 2.15 21.69
CA ARG A 156 -8.83 2.95 22.63
C ARG A 156 -7.54 2.24 23.05
N ARG A 157 -7.61 0.95 23.40
CA ARG A 157 -6.41 0.14 23.74
C ARG A 157 -5.45 0.03 22.56
N ALA A 158 -5.96 -0.26 21.37
CA ALA A 158 -5.16 -0.34 20.14
C ALA A 158 -4.52 1.01 19.80
N THR A 159 -5.23 2.12 19.99
CA THR A 159 -4.69 3.48 19.77
C THR A 159 -3.50 3.79 20.68
N ILE A 160 -3.61 3.41 21.97
CA ILE A 160 -2.52 3.55 22.94
C ILE A 160 -1.32 2.68 22.53
N ALA A 161 -1.58 1.40 22.22
CA ALA A 161 -0.54 0.46 21.79
C ALA A 161 0.18 0.94 20.51
N LEU A 162 -0.57 1.50 19.55
CA LEU A 162 -0.03 2.04 18.31
C LEU A 162 0.87 3.24 18.58
N GLY A 163 0.46 4.15 19.47
CA GLY A 163 1.28 5.28 19.92
C GLY A 163 2.62 4.82 20.47
N ARG A 164 2.60 3.86 21.40
CA ARG A 164 3.81 3.27 22.01
C ARG A 164 4.69 2.55 20.98
N MET A 165 4.09 1.77 20.09
CA MET A 165 4.82 1.01 19.07
C MET A 165 5.55 1.94 18.09
N VAL A 166 4.86 2.95 17.56
CA VAL A 166 5.45 3.94 16.64
C VAL A 166 6.48 4.81 17.37
N GLY A 167 6.23 5.17 18.63
CA GLY A 167 7.18 5.90 19.45
C GLY A 167 8.49 5.15 19.64
N ARG A 168 8.43 3.87 20.03
CA ARG A 168 9.61 2.99 20.16
C ARG A 168 10.35 2.80 18.83
N MET A 169 9.61 2.66 17.73
CA MET A 169 10.22 2.56 16.39
C MET A 169 11.04 3.80 16.06
N HIS A 170 10.49 4.99 16.30
CA HIS A 170 11.22 6.24 16.07
C HIS A 170 12.37 6.45 17.05
N ALA A 171 12.23 6.07 18.33
CA ALA A 171 13.31 6.09 19.31
C ALA A 171 14.48 5.16 18.90
N ALA A 172 14.17 4.02 18.26
CA ALA A 172 15.16 3.13 17.67
C ALA A 172 15.79 3.69 16.36
N GLY A 173 15.44 4.92 15.96
CA GLY A 173 15.98 5.56 14.77
C GLY A 173 15.45 4.95 13.46
N VAL A 174 14.29 4.30 13.48
CA VAL A 174 13.71 3.63 12.30
C VAL A 174 12.50 4.40 11.80
N LEU A 175 12.46 4.63 10.48
CA LEU A 175 11.26 5.13 9.79
C LEU A 175 10.56 4.02 9.04
N HIS A 176 9.24 4.04 9.09
CA HIS A 176 8.41 3.20 8.25
C HIS A 176 7.95 4.00 7.03
N TRP A 177 8.51 3.70 5.87
CA TRP A 177 8.29 4.49 4.63
C TRP A 177 6.86 4.46 4.08
N ASP A 178 6.05 3.50 4.53
CA ASP A 178 4.65 3.32 4.13
C ASP A 178 3.78 3.13 5.38
N LEU A 179 3.89 4.05 6.35
CA LEU A 179 3.23 3.91 7.65
C LEU A 179 1.73 4.21 7.52
N HIS A 180 0.93 3.16 7.49
CA HIS A 180 -0.54 3.19 7.48
C HIS A 180 -1.09 1.99 8.26
N CYS A 181 -2.36 2.02 8.67
CA CYS A 181 -2.94 0.97 9.51
C CYS A 181 -3.00 -0.40 8.82
N GLY A 182 -3.11 -0.46 7.49
CA GLY A 182 -3.00 -1.72 6.75
C GLY A 182 -1.62 -2.43 6.84
N ASN A 183 -0.57 -1.76 7.34
CA ASN A 183 0.74 -2.38 7.64
C ASN A 183 0.91 -2.68 9.14
N VAL A 184 -0.18 -2.64 9.91
CA VAL A 184 -0.23 -3.07 11.31
C VAL A 184 -1.22 -4.21 11.41
N LEU A 185 -0.83 -5.29 12.09
CA LEU A 185 -1.70 -6.42 12.39
C LEU A 185 -2.18 -6.34 13.84
N VAL A 186 -3.46 -6.61 14.07
CA VAL A 186 -4.04 -6.79 15.41
C VAL A 186 -4.09 -8.29 15.70
N ARG A 187 -3.40 -8.75 16.76
CA ARG A 187 -3.33 -10.16 17.16
C ARG A 187 -4.34 -10.47 18.27
N GLY A 188 -5.04 -11.60 18.17
CA GLY A 188 -5.86 -12.15 19.26
C GLY A 188 -7.22 -11.49 19.48
N GLY A 189 -7.68 -10.65 18.55
CA GLY A 189 -8.96 -9.94 18.69
C GLY A 189 -8.90 -8.75 19.68
N ALA A 190 -10.02 -8.06 19.80
CA ALA A 190 -10.19 -6.73 20.41
C ALA A 190 -9.67 -6.56 21.87
N ALA A 191 -9.48 -7.63 22.62
CA ALA A 191 -9.14 -7.58 24.04
C ALA A 191 -7.70 -7.11 24.30
N ASP A 192 -6.73 -7.60 23.52
CA ASP A 192 -5.34 -7.59 23.98
C ASP A 192 -4.52 -6.36 23.56
N GLY A 193 -4.98 -5.58 22.58
CA GLY A 193 -4.22 -4.45 22.03
C GLY A 193 -2.83 -4.84 21.48
N LYS A 194 -2.62 -6.13 21.17
CA LYS A 194 -1.36 -6.66 20.66
C LYS A 194 -1.23 -6.31 19.18
N LEU A 195 -0.30 -5.41 18.88
CA LEU A 195 -0.02 -4.96 17.53
C LEU A 195 1.28 -5.56 17.03
N VAL A 196 1.31 -5.92 15.75
CA VAL A 196 2.54 -6.33 15.05
C VAL A 196 2.71 -5.48 13.80
N LEU A 197 3.85 -4.83 13.68
CA LEU A 197 4.18 -4.00 12.53
C LEU A 197 4.81 -4.88 11.43
N ILE A 198 4.35 -4.69 10.18
CA ILE A 198 4.79 -5.49 9.03
C ILE A 198 5.31 -4.61 7.89
N ASP A 199 6.07 -5.22 6.98
CA ASP A 199 6.51 -4.61 5.70
C ASP A 199 7.60 -3.53 5.78
N PHE A 200 8.80 -3.91 6.24
CA PHE A 200 9.94 -3.00 6.44
C PHE A 200 10.91 -2.89 5.27
N HIS A 201 10.54 -3.35 4.07
CA HIS A 201 11.46 -3.52 2.93
C HIS A 201 12.22 -2.25 2.49
N ARG A 202 11.84 -1.06 2.98
CA ARG A 202 12.52 0.23 2.73
C ARG A 202 13.09 0.90 3.97
N GLY A 203 12.83 0.37 5.16
CA GLY A 203 13.26 0.98 6.41
C GLY A 203 14.78 1.14 6.47
N ARG A 204 15.22 2.24 7.08
CA ARG A 204 16.63 2.51 7.32
C ARG A 204 16.79 3.07 8.73
N ARG A 205 17.97 2.81 9.31
CA ARG A 205 18.37 3.33 10.61
C ARG A 205 19.06 4.68 10.42
N HIS A 206 18.51 5.73 11.01
CA HIS A 206 19.06 7.08 10.99
C HIS A 206 18.70 7.83 12.27
N ARG A 207 19.48 8.87 12.60
CA ARG A 207 19.00 9.87 13.57
C ARG A 207 17.80 10.58 12.95
N LEU A 208 16.66 10.55 13.64
CA LEU A 208 15.42 11.11 13.13
C LEU A 208 15.20 12.52 13.67
N SER A 209 15.10 13.50 12.78
CA SER A 209 14.69 14.84 13.19
C SER A 209 13.19 14.87 13.50
N ARG A 210 12.78 15.83 14.33
CA ARG A 210 11.36 16.04 14.68
C ARG A 210 10.47 16.17 13.44
N ARG A 211 10.92 16.90 12.41
CA ARG A 211 10.16 17.09 11.15
C ARG A 211 9.99 15.79 10.38
N VAL A 212 11.02 14.93 10.36
CA VAL A 212 10.98 13.64 9.67
C VAL A 212 10.02 12.67 10.38
N MET A 213 10.08 12.62 11.72
CA MET A 213 9.12 11.86 12.52
C MET A 213 7.68 12.37 12.32
N ALA A 214 7.46 13.68 12.35
CA ALA A 214 6.14 14.27 12.11
C ALA A 214 5.61 13.97 10.70
N ALA A 215 6.48 14.01 9.68
CA ALA A 215 6.12 13.61 8.33
C ALA A 215 5.75 12.12 8.23
N ASN A 216 6.38 11.25 9.04
CA ASN A 216 6.01 9.83 9.10
C ASN A 216 4.64 9.65 9.77
N LEU A 217 4.39 10.31 10.90
CA LEU A 217 3.10 10.31 11.60
C LEU A 217 1.98 10.88 10.74
N ALA A 218 2.27 11.88 9.90
CA ALA A 218 1.32 12.48 8.98
C ALA A 218 0.75 11.49 7.94
N GLN A 219 1.51 10.44 7.57
CA GLN A 219 1.02 9.38 6.69
C GLN A 219 -0.05 8.55 7.40
N LEU A 220 0.21 8.16 8.65
CA LEU A 220 -0.72 7.41 9.49
C LEU A 220 -1.98 8.24 9.79
N LEU A 221 -1.82 9.52 10.12
CA LEU A 221 -2.95 10.41 10.33
C LEU A 221 -3.78 10.59 9.05
N HIS A 222 -3.14 10.73 7.89
CA HIS A 222 -3.86 10.83 6.62
C HIS A 222 -4.68 9.57 6.32
N ASP A 223 -4.14 8.38 6.63
CA ASP A 223 -4.82 7.09 6.43
C ASP A 223 -6.11 6.96 7.25
N ARG A 224 -6.10 7.45 8.50
CA ARG A 224 -7.22 7.30 9.45
C ARG A 224 -7.91 8.60 9.85
N TYR A 225 -7.71 9.68 9.12
CA TYR A 225 -8.23 11.00 9.49
C TYR A 225 -9.75 10.97 9.67
N ASP A 226 -10.47 10.46 8.67
CA ASP A 226 -11.95 10.45 8.66
C ASP A 226 -12.55 9.43 9.64
N PHE A 227 -11.73 8.57 10.25
CA PHE A 227 -12.16 7.51 11.17
C PHE A 227 -11.78 7.76 12.63
N THR A 228 -11.10 8.86 12.95
CA THR A 228 -10.57 9.12 14.30
C THR A 228 -11.01 10.48 14.81
N THR A 229 -11.37 10.54 16.10
CA THR A 229 -11.71 11.80 16.76
C THR A 229 -10.45 12.58 17.16
N ARG A 230 -10.62 13.85 17.52
CA ARG A 230 -9.54 14.65 18.11
C ARG A 230 -8.97 13.99 19.38
N SER A 231 -9.84 13.44 20.22
CA SER A 231 -9.45 12.77 21.47
C SER A 231 -8.59 11.53 21.21
N ASP A 232 -8.89 10.74 20.17
CA ASP A 232 -8.08 9.57 19.80
C ASP A 232 -6.70 9.98 19.31
N ARG A 233 -6.62 11.02 18.48
CA ARG A 233 -5.36 11.56 17.97
C ARG A 233 -4.48 12.10 19.09
N LEU A 234 -5.06 12.81 20.06
CA LEU A 234 -4.33 13.32 21.22
C LEU A 234 -3.86 12.19 22.14
N ARG A 235 -4.69 11.15 22.34
CA ARG A 235 -4.31 9.97 23.11
C ARG A 235 -3.15 9.21 22.47
N PHE A 236 -3.23 8.97 21.17
CA PHE A 236 -2.13 8.40 20.38
C PHE A 236 -0.86 9.24 20.56
N LEU A 237 -0.96 10.56 20.37
CA LEU A 237 0.20 11.45 20.38
C LEU A 237 0.84 11.54 21.77
N LYS A 238 0.06 11.52 22.84
CA LYS A 238 0.57 11.47 24.22
C LYS A 238 1.44 10.23 24.44
N GLU A 239 0.93 9.04 24.09
CA GLU A 239 1.65 7.78 24.24
C GLU A 239 2.87 7.69 23.31
N TYR A 240 2.75 8.23 22.10
CA TYR A 240 3.85 8.36 21.16
C TYR A 240 4.99 9.23 21.72
N LEU A 241 4.70 10.39 22.30
CA LEU A 241 5.72 11.30 22.84
C LEU A 241 6.43 10.67 24.03
N ALA A 242 5.69 10.03 24.93
CA ALA A 242 6.25 9.29 26.06
C ALA A 242 7.22 8.18 25.59
N ALA A 243 6.82 7.39 24.58
CA ALA A 243 7.63 6.27 24.08
C ALA A 243 8.78 6.69 23.16
N SER A 244 8.67 7.82 22.45
CA SER A 244 9.71 8.30 21.54
C SER A 244 10.80 9.14 22.21
N GLY A 245 10.52 9.71 23.39
CA GLY A 245 11.41 10.67 24.05
C GLY A 245 11.59 11.97 23.26
N ALA A 246 10.69 12.26 22.30
CA ALA A 246 10.86 13.39 21.41
C ALA A 246 10.51 14.71 22.11
N ALA A 247 11.44 15.68 22.06
CA ALA A 247 11.26 16.98 22.70
C ALA A 247 10.08 17.80 22.15
N GLY A 248 9.58 18.72 22.98
CA GLY A 248 8.52 19.68 22.64
C GLY A 248 7.15 19.33 23.26
N THR A 249 6.20 20.26 23.15
CA THR A 249 4.88 20.11 23.76
C THR A 249 3.94 19.27 22.91
N LEU A 250 2.95 18.63 23.56
CA LEU A 250 1.88 17.90 22.88
C LEU A 250 1.17 18.75 21.82
N ARG A 251 0.84 20.01 22.17
CA ARG A 251 0.19 20.97 21.27
C ARG A 251 1.07 21.29 20.05
N GLY A 252 2.38 21.50 20.26
CA GLY A 252 3.31 21.78 19.16
C GLY A 252 3.42 20.61 18.18
N TRP A 253 3.46 19.38 18.70
CA TRP A 253 3.44 18.18 17.86
C TRP A 253 2.12 18.00 17.13
N GLN A 254 0.98 18.25 17.79
CA GLN A 254 -0.33 18.19 17.15
C GLN A 254 -0.39 19.11 15.93
N ILE A 255 -0.04 20.39 16.10
CA ILE A 255 -0.04 21.39 15.03
C ILE A 255 0.87 20.94 13.88
N MET A 256 2.07 20.47 14.19
CA MET A 256 3.04 20.03 13.19
C MET A 256 2.53 18.82 12.40
N VAL A 257 2.05 17.77 13.08
CA VAL A 257 1.59 16.55 12.42
C VAL A 257 0.37 16.83 11.54
N GLU A 258 -0.58 17.64 12.00
CA GLU A 258 -1.77 18.03 11.23
C GLU A 258 -1.41 18.84 9.98
N ASP A 259 -0.48 19.78 10.09
CA ASP A 259 0.01 20.57 8.96
C ASP A 259 0.73 19.69 7.92
N PHE A 260 1.57 18.75 8.37
CA PHE A 260 2.19 17.77 7.49
C PHE A 260 1.16 16.83 6.85
N ALA A 261 0.15 16.37 7.59
CA ALA A 261 -0.93 15.52 7.06
C ALA A 261 -1.73 16.26 5.99
N ARG A 262 -2.02 17.55 6.20
CA ARG A 262 -2.68 18.41 5.20
C ARG A 262 -1.85 18.54 3.93
N ARG A 263 -0.54 18.79 4.04
CA ARG A 263 0.38 18.84 2.88
C ARG A 263 0.47 17.48 2.17
N HIS A 264 0.58 16.40 2.95
CA HIS A 264 0.63 15.04 2.42
C HIS A 264 -0.64 14.70 1.64
N GLY A 265 -1.82 14.98 2.22
CA GLY A 265 -3.12 14.77 1.56
C GLY A 265 -3.28 15.57 0.27
N ARG A 266 -2.85 16.85 0.24
CA ARG A 266 -2.83 17.65 -1.00
C ARG A 266 -1.93 17.03 -2.07
N ARG A 267 -0.72 16.62 -1.70
CA ARG A 267 0.22 15.96 -2.62
C ARG A 267 -0.35 14.63 -3.13
N TYR A 268 -0.97 13.85 -2.25
CA TYR A 268 -1.59 12.57 -2.58
C TYR A 268 -2.73 12.72 -3.58
N ARG A 269 -3.65 13.67 -3.34
CA ARG A 269 -4.73 14.01 -4.28
C ARG A 269 -4.18 14.46 -5.62
N SER A 270 -3.24 15.41 -5.64
CA SER A 270 -2.61 15.89 -6.87
C SER A 270 -1.92 14.77 -7.68
N GLN A 271 -1.30 13.78 -7.01
CA GLN A 271 -0.74 12.61 -7.70
C GLN A 271 -1.82 11.71 -8.30
N ARG A 272 -2.96 11.54 -7.61
CA ARG A 272 -4.09 10.78 -8.14
C ARG A 272 -4.75 11.51 -9.31
N ASP A 273 -4.92 12.81 -9.23
CA ASP A 273 -5.46 13.63 -10.33
C ASP A 273 -4.56 13.52 -11.57
N ARG A 274 -3.23 13.63 -11.39
CA ARG A 274 -2.27 13.40 -12.46
C ARG A 274 -2.35 12.00 -13.07
N ARG A 275 -2.66 10.97 -12.29
CA ARG A 275 -2.83 9.59 -12.80
C ARG A 275 -4.06 9.45 -13.68
N ILE A 276 -5.15 10.15 -13.39
CA ILE A 276 -6.35 10.15 -14.24
C ILE A 276 -6.00 10.71 -15.62
N MET A 277 -5.08 11.69 -15.66
CA MET A 277 -4.66 12.34 -16.89
C MET A 277 -3.56 11.59 -17.67
N GLY A 278 -3.03 10.49 -17.15
CA GLY A 278 -1.92 9.74 -17.75
C GLY A 278 -2.31 8.38 -18.32
N ASN A 279 -1.35 7.71 -18.96
CA ASN A 279 -1.51 6.34 -19.46
C ASN A 279 -1.11 5.33 -18.37
N ASN A 280 -2.05 4.50 -17.93
CA ASN A 280 -1.83 3.45 -16.94
C ASN A 280 -2.91 2.36 -17.03
N ARG A 281 -2.87 1.38 -16.12
CA ARG A 281 -3.84 0.27 -16.07
C ARG A 281 -5.31 0.67 -15.90
N TYR A 282 -5.58 1.90 -15.47
CA TYR A 282 -6.94 2.39 -15.21
C TYR A 282 -7.39 3.46 -16.21
N PHE A 283 -6.46 4.20 -16.82
CA PHE A 283 -6.77 5.35 -17.66
C PHE A 283 -5.90 5.38 -18.92
N ARG A 284 -6.45 5.91 -20.01
CA ARG A 284 -5.74 6.05 -21.29
C ARG A 284 -6.08 7.37 -21.96
N GLN A 285 -5.07 8.04 -22.47
CA GLN A 285 -5.24 9.12 -23.43
C GLN A 285 -5.54 8.53 -24.81
N ILE A 286 -6.59 9.00 -25.45
CA ILE A 286 -6.96 8.64 -26.82
C ILE A 286 -7.00 9.88 -27.70
N ARG A 287 -6.70 9.66 -28.98
CA ARG A 287 -6.96 10.59 -30.07
C ARG A 287 -7.93 9.90 -31.02
N VAL A 288 -8.89 10.67 -31.53
CA VAL A 288 -9.89 10.20 -32.49
C VAL A 288 -10.01 11.22 -33.63
N SER A 289 -10.77 10.87 -34.67
CA SER A 289 -10.97 11.71 -35.86
C SER A 289 -11.45 13.12 -35.51
N GLY A 290 -11.10 14.10 -36.38
CA GLY A 290 -11.52 15.50 -36.18
C GLY A 290 -10.75 16.26 -35.10
N GLY A 291 -9.53 15.82 -34.75
CA GLY A 291 -8.66 16.51 -33.79
C GLY A 291 -9.07 16.34 -32.31
N TRP A 292 -10.07 15.51 -32.04
CA TRP A 292 -10.54 15.25 -30.69
C TRP A 292 -9.52 14.48 -29.86
N ARG A 293 -9.38 14.91 -28.61
CA ARG A 293 -8.55 14.27 -27.59
C ARG A 293 -9.41 13.96 -26.38
N GLY A 294 -9.20 12.79 -25.78
CA GLY A 294 -9.97 12.36 -24.62
C GLY A 294 -9.15 11.51 -23.66
N HIS A 295 -9.65 11.43 -22.43
CA HIS A 295 -9.15 10.55 -21.38
C HIS A 295 -10.25 9.56 -21.05
N VAL A 296 -9.94 8.27 -21.16
CA VAL A 296 -10.92 7.20 -20.97
C VAL A 296 -10.53 6.28 -19.82
N VAL A 297 -11.54 5.72 -19.18
CA VAL A 297 -11.38 4.71 -18.11
C VAL A 297 -11.26 3.33 -18.75
N LEU A 298 -10.23 2.59 -18.39
CA LEU A 298 -10.04 1.19 -18.78
C LEU A 298 -10.52 0.23 -17.70
N ALA A 299 -10.35 0.57 -16.43
CA ALA A 299 -10.79 -0.25 -15.31
C ALA A 299 -10.92 0.61 -14.05
N SER A 300 -11.76 0.19 -13.11
CA SER A 300 -11.81 0.82 -11.79
C SER A 300 -10.95 0.05 -10.78
N LYS A 301 -10.25 0.79 -9.92
CA LYS A 301 -9.61 0.20 -8.73
C LYS A 301 -10.63 -0.18 -7.65
N ARG A 302 -11.74 0.56 -7.57
CA ARG A 302 -12.78 0.38 -6.56
C ARG A 302 -14.04 -0.13 -7.23
N LYS A 303 -14.59 -1.24 -6.75
CA LYS A 303 -15.93 -1.65 -7.12
C LYS A 303 -16.91 -0.74 -6.37
N MET A 304 -17.77 -0.06 -7.11
CA MET A 304 -18.83 0.78 -6.54
C MET A 304 -20.15 0.08 -6.82
N ALA A 305 -20.94 -0.17 -5.78
CA ALA A 305 -22.26 -0.76 -5.92
C ALA A 305 -23.10 0.07 -6.91
N GLY A 306 -23.77 -0.62 -7.84
CA GLY A 306 -24.58 0.00 -8.89
C GLY A 306 -23.81 0.58 -10.09
N SER A 307 -22.48 0.54 -10.10
CA SER A 307 -21.68 1.03 -11.24
C SER A 307 -21.12 -0.12 -12.06
N ARG A 308 -21.80 -0.47 -13.16
CA ARG A 308 -21.31 -1.51 -14.10
C ARG A 308 -19.92 -1.20 -14.65
N ALA A 309 -19.63 0.08 -14.91
CA ALA A 309 -18.32 0.52 -15.40
C ALA A 309 -17.19 0.23 -14.39
N ALA A 310 -17.49 0.10 -13.09
CA ALA A 310 -16.53 -0.23 -12.06
C ALA A 310 -16.23 -1.74 -11.95
N GLU A 311 -17.02 -2.59 -12.62
CA GLU A 311 -16.94 -4.05 -12.55
C GLU A 311 -16.26 -4.69 -13.77
N VAL A 312 -16.16 -3.96 -14.87
CA VAL A 312 -15.67 -4.47 -16.16
C VAL A 312 -14.31 -3.89 -16.54
N GLN A 313 -13.61 -4.57 -17.44
CA GLN A 313 -12.41 -4.05 -18.11
C GLN A 313 -12.77 -3.56 -19.51
N LEU A 314 -12.53 -2.28 -19.77
CA LEU A 314 -12.82 -1.60 -21.02
C LEU A 314 -11.53 -1.47 -21.85
N ALA A 315 -11.60 -1.84 -23.12
CA ALA A 315 -10.50 -1.70 -24.06
C ALA A 315 -10.44 -0.28 -24.64
N ALA A 316 -9.23 0.24 -24.87
CA ALA A 316 -9.04 1.55 -25.50
C ALA A 316 -9.61 1.58 -26.93
N GLU A 317 -9.57 0.46 -27.63
CA GLU A 317 -10.11 0.25 -28.97
C GLU A 317 -11.63 0.35 -28.99
N GLY A 318 -12.30 -0.16 -27.94
CA GLY A 318 -13.75 0.01 -27.76
C GLY A 318 -14.11 1.48 -27.61
N TRP A 319 -13.34 2.23 -26.81
CA TRP A 319 -13.51 3.68 -26.68
C TRP A 319 -13.27 4.43 -27.98
N ARG A 320 -12.20 4.12 -28.73
CA ARG A 320 -11.91 4.79 -30.02
C ARG A 320 -13.03 4.59 -31.04
N ARG A 321 -13.62 3.39 -31.09
CA ARG A 321 -14.76 3.10 -31.98
C ARG A 321 -16.00 3.89 -31.59
N LEU A 322 -16.38 3.87 -30.32
CA LEU A 322 -17.54 4.62 -29.82
C LEU A 322 -17.35 6.14 -30.01
N LEU A 323 -16.13 6.64 -29.78
CA LEU A 323 -15.79 8.06 -29.83
C LEU A 323 -15.24 8.50 -31.19
N SER A 324 -15.48 7.77 -32.27
CA SER A 324 -15.11 8.21 -33.63
C SER A 324 -15.81 9.53 -34.00
N ARG A 325 -17.04 9.71 -33.51
CA ARG A 325 -17.81 10.97 -33.56
C ARG A 325 -18.34 11.32 -32.16
N PRO A 326 -17.54 11.95 -31.28
CA PRO A 326 -17.91 12.19 -29.87
C PRO A 326 -19.21 12.98 -29.68
N GLU A 327 -19.55 13.84 -30.63
CA GLU A 327 -20.79 14.62 -30.68
C GLU A 327 -22.05 13.73 -30.61
N SER A 328 -22.01 12.53 -31.19
CA SER A 328 -23.16 11.61 -31.25
C SER A 328 -23.62 11.16 -29.86
N LEU A 329 -22.75 11.23 -28.84
CA LEU A 329 -23.11 10.91 -27.45
C LEU A 329 -24.20 11.83 -26.90
N ALA A 330 -24.24 13.08 -27.36
CA ALA A 330 -25.21 14.08 -26.92
C ALA A 330 -26.44 14.16 -27.83
N GLU A 331 -26.36 13.61 -29.05
CA GLU A 331 -27.44 13.62 -30.04
C GLU A 331 -28.43 12.47 -29.79
N PRO A 332 -29.74 12.66 -30.09
CA PRO A 332 -30.71 11.57 -30.14
C PRO A 332 -30.25 10.48 -31.12
N GLY A 333 -30.57 9.22 -30.83
CA GLY A 333 -30.21 8.09 -31.68
C GLY A 333 -30.81 6.79 -31.18
N GLU A 334 -30.43 5.67 -31.78
CA GLU A 334 -30.98 4.36 -31.42
C GLU A 334 -30.68 3.98 -29.96
N GLY A 335 -31.72 3.47 -29.28
CA GLY A 335 -31.66 3.03 -27.88
C GLY A 335 -32.20 4.05 -26.87
N GLN A 336 -32.04 3.72 -25.58
CA GLN A 336 -32.53 4.54 -24.49
C GLN A 336 -31.74 5.86 -24.41
N TYR A 337 -32.41 6.98 -24.65
CA TYR A 337 -31.91 8.34 -24.57
C TYR A 337 -32.91 9.19 -23.77
N THR A 338 -32.45 9.83 -22.70
CA THR A 338 -33.30 10.67 -21.85
C THR A 338 -32.55 11.96 -21.51
N VAL A 339 -33.13 13.10 -21.86
CA VAL A 339 -32.61 14.41 -21.46
C VAL A 339 -32.98 14.63 -19.99
N LEU A 340 -31.98 14.81 -19.14
CA LEU A 340 -32.17 15.13 -17.72
C LEU A 340 -32.06 16.63 -17.44
N LYS A 341 -31.33 17.34 -18.30
CA LYS A 341 -31.17 18.79 -18.21
C LYS A 341 -30.87 19.33 -19.59
N ASP A 342 -31.70 20.23 -20.09
CA ASP A 342 -31.33 21.12 -21.18
C ASP A 342 -31.42 22.56 -20.69
N ALA A 343 -30.26 23.24 -20.61
CA ALA A 343 -30.18 24.63 -20.23
C ALA A 343 -29.19 25.38 -21.13
N ARG A 344 -29.31 26.71 -21.18
CA ARG A 344 -28.35 27.60 -21.86
C ARG A 344 -26.88 27.33 -21.49
N SER A 345 -26.62 26.80 -20.29
CA SER A 345 -25.28 26.53 -19.78
C SER A 345 -24.78 25.10 -20.04
N GLY A 346 -25.64 24.16 -20.45
CA GLY A 346 -25.24 22.78 -20.71
C GLY A 346 -26.40 21.80 -20.86
N LEU A 347 -26.07 20.66 -21.46
CA LEU A 347 -26.95 19.52 -21.69
C LEU A 347 -26.47 18.33 -20.84
N VAL A 348 -27.40 17.63 -20.21
CA VAL A 348 -27.16 16.35 -19.51
C VAL A 348 -28.12 15.32 -20.05
N VAL A 349 -27.56 14.24 -20.59
CA VAL A 349 -28.31 13.11 -21.15
C VAL A 349 -27.95 11.85 -20.40
N ARG A 350 -28.95 11.04 -20.05
CA ARG A 350 -28.79 9.65 -19.66
C ARG A 350 -28.98 8.78 -20.89
N ARG A 351 -28.03 7.90 -21.18
CA ARG A 351 -28.18 6.93 -22.27
C ARG A 351 -27.42 5.64 -22.03
N ARG A 352 -27.72 4.62 -22.83
CA ARG A 352 -26.92 3.39 -22.87
C ARG A 352 -25.93 3.44 -24.04
N ILE A 353 -24.70 3.02 -23.78
CA ILE A 353 -23.63 2.91 -24.77
C ILE A 353 -23.04 1.49 -24.76
N MET A 354 -22.42 1.12 -25.88
CA MET A 354 -21.65 -0.12 -26.02
C MET A 354 -20.17 0.21 -26.11
N ILE A 355 -19.36 -0.45 -25.28
CA ILE A 355 -17.89 -0.36 -25.33
C ILE A 355 -17.36 -1.79 -25.46
N GLY A 356 -17.06 -2.19 -26.69
CA GLY A 356 -16.83 -3.60 -26.99
C GLY A 356 -18.05 -4.43 -26.58
N PRO A 357 -17.89 -5.51 -25.80
CA PRO A 357 -19.00 -6.36 -25.37
C PRO A 357 -19.79 -5.77 -24.18
N HIS A 358 -19.36 -4.64 -23.61
CA HIS A 358 -19.94 -4.11 -22.38
C HIS A 358 -21.00 -3.04 -22.66
N ARG A 359 -22.22 -3.29 -22.17
CA ARG A 359 -23.31 -2.31 -22.13
C ARG A 359 -23.23 -1.48 -20.86
N LEU A 360 -23.11 -0.16 -20.99
CA LEU A 360 -23.02 0.77 -19.86
C LEU A 360 -24.13 1.81 -19.94
N GLU A 361 -24.72 2.12 -18.79
CA GLU A 361 -25.52 3.32 -18.63
C GLU A 361 -24.59 4.49 -18.27
N VAL A 362 -24.70 5.59 -19.02
CA VAL A 362 -23.83 6.76 -18.86
C VAL A 362 -24.62 8.05 -18.81
N PHE A 363 -24.04 9.02 -18.11
CA PHE A 363 -24.51 10.40 -18.07
C PHE A 363 -23.55 11.27 -18.88
N VAL A 364 -24.00 11.74 -20.04
CA VAL A 364 -23.23 12.61 -20.93
C VAL A 364 -23.50 14.05 -20.54
N LYS A 365 -22.47 14.75 -20.07
CA LYS A 365 -22.53 16.18 -19.71
C LYS A 365 -21.83 17.00 -20.77
N ARG A 366 -22.58 17.74 -21.58
CA ARG A 366 -22.04 18.64 -22.61
C ARG A 366 -22.19 20.10 -22.16
N PRO A 367 -21.11 20.78 -21.74
CA PRO A 367 -21.19 22.20 -21.41
C PRO A 367 -21.49 23.02 -22.67
N ARG A 368 -22.43 23.97 -22.58
CA ARG A 368 -22.74 24.91 -23.66
C ARG A 368 -22.13 26.28 -23.36
N ARG A 369 -21.76 27.01 -24.41
CA ARG A 369 -21.22 28.37 -24.28
C ARG A 369 -22.39 29.33 -24.07
N LYS A 370 -22.50 29.89 -22.87
CA LYS A 370 -23.52 30.91 -22.55
C LYS A 370 -23.35 32.20 -23.39
N HIS A 371 -22.12 32.48 -23.84
CA HIS A 371 -21.77 33.70 -24.56
C HIS A 371 -20.74 33.41 -25.66
N PHE A 372 -20.80 34.16 -26.78
CA PHE A 372 -19.95 33.93 -27.95
C PHE A 372 -18.46 34.13 -27.66
N TRP A 373 -18.08 35.09 -26.83
CA TRP A 373 -16.69 35.37 -26.46
C TRP A 373 -15.99 34.18 -25.77
N LYS A 374 -16.74 33.21 -25.23
CA LYS A 374 -16.14 31.97 -24.72
C LYS A 374 -15.47 31.14 -25.80
N ILE A 375 -15.83 31.30 -27.09
CA ILE A 375 -15.14 30.65 -28.21
C ILE A 375 -13.67 31.07 -28.23
N ILE A 376 -13.41 32.38 -28.16
CA ILE A 376 -12.06 32.95 -28.15
C ILE A 376 -11.29 32.44 -26.92
N VAL A 377 -11.91 32.48 -25.74
CA VAL A 377 -11.25 32.01 -24.51
C VAL A 377 -10.92 30.51 -24.58
N ASP A 378 -11.78 29.69 -25.19
CA ASP A 378 -11.58 28.25 -25.34
C ASP A 378 -10.40 27.90 -26.28
N CYS A 379 -9.97 28.80 -27.16
CA CYS A 379 -8.75 28.63 -27.97
C CYS A 379 -7.48 28.64 -27.12
N PHE A 380 -7.49 29.34 -25.99
CA PHE A 380 -6.31 29.55 -25.14
C PHE A 380 -6.31 28.71 -23.85
N ARG A 381 -7.32 27.86 -23.64
CA ARG A 381 -7.41 27.01 -22.43
C ARG A 381 -7.86 25.58 -22.73
N PRO A 382 -7.49 24.61 -21.88
CA PRO A 382 -8.03 23.26 -21.96
C PRO A 382 -9.56 23.24 -21.86
N SER A 383 -10.18 22.23 -22.49
CA SER A 383 -11.62 22.02 -22.39
C SER A 383 -12.04 21.81 -20.93
N ARG A 384 -13.27 22.21 -20.58
CA ARG A 384 -13.79 22.09 -19.21
C ARG A 384 -13.70 20.67 -18.60
N PRO A 385 -13.88 19.57 -19.36
CA PRO A 385 -13.69 18.22 -18.81
C PRO A 385 -12.23 17.86 -18.46
N ILE A 386 -11.26 18.63 -18.97
CA ILE A 386 -9.82 18.42 -18.77
C ILE A 386 -9.25 19.35 -17.68
N ARG A 387 -9.99 20.41 -17.32
CA ARG A 387 -9.65 21.38 -16.26
C ARG A 387 -10.28 20.95 -14.93
#